data_AF-A0A955JNJ7-F1
#
_entry.id   AF-A0A955JNJ7-F1
#
_cell.length_a   1.000
_cell.length_b   1.000
_cell.length_c   1.000
_cell.angle_alpha   90.00
_cell.angle_beta   90.00
_cell.angle_gamma   90.00
#
_symmetry.space_group_name_H-M   'P 1'
#
loop_
_entity.id
_entity.type
_entity.pdbx_description
1 polymer ?
#
loop_
_entity_poly.entity_id
_entity_poly.type
_entity_poly.pdbx_seq_one_letter_code
_entity_poly.pdbx_strand_id
1 'polypeptide(L)'
;LFHKSVVDLGLNKIQSTNYEIRGVQATLLGFGTIVIQTYMGDMIIHEVHHPAKVIRQISTILREQGIVAEDLTPDEADVIKKIQQEE
;
A
#
# COMPACT_ATOMS: atom_id res chain seq x y z
N LEU A 1 -12.38 6.37 -26.72
CA LEU A 1 -13.31 6.52 -25.58
C LEU A 1 -12.49 6.49 -24.30
N PHE A 2 -12.60 7.49 -23.44
CA PHE A 2 -11.98 7.46 -22.11
C PHE A 2 -12.93 6.71 -21.16
N HIS A 3 -12.42 5.67 -20.49
CA HIS A 3 -13.17 4.92 -19.49
C HIS A 3 -12.57 5.23 -18.11
N LYS A 4 -13.41 5.64 -17.18
CA LYS A 4 -13.03 5.87 -15.78
C LYS A 4 -13.87 4.95 -14.91
N SER A 5 -13.22 4.09 -14.14
CA SER A 5 -13.85 3.33 -13.07
C SER A 5 -13.52 4.00 -11.74
N VAL A 6 -14.50 4.06 -10.84
CA VAL A 6 -14.35 4.59 -9.48
C VAL A 6 -14.87 3.54 -8.52
N VAL A 7 -14.11 3.30 -7.45
CA VAL A 7 -14.47 2.37 -6.39
C VAL A 7 -14.35 3.13 -5.07
N ASP A 8 -15.41 3.07 -4.26
CA ASP A 8 -15.45 3.67 -2.93
C ASP A 8 -15.10 2.63 -1.87
N LEU A 9 -14.23 3.00 -0.94
CA LEU A 9 -13.80 2.17 0.19
C LEU A 9 -13.97 2.95 1.49
N GLY A 10 -14.80 2.42 2.40
CA GLY A 10 -14.91 2.97 3.75
C GLY A 10 -13.61 2.79 4.52
N LEU A 11 -13.14 3.84 5.20
CA LEU A 11 -11.86 3.81 5.94
C LEU A 11 -11.82 2.69 6.99
N ASN A 12 -12.96 2.42 7.64
CA ASN A 12 -13.10 1.35 8.63
C ASN A 12 -13.02 -0.07 8.04
N LYS A 13 -12.91 -0.20 6.72
CA LYS A 13 -12.72 -1.49 6.03
C LYS A 13 -11.25 -1.79 5.75
N ILE A 14 -10.38 -0.79 5.90
CA ILE A 14 -8.94 -0.94 5.72
C ILE A 14 -8.40 -1.68 6.95
N GLN A 15 -7.76 -2.82 6.71
CA GLN A 15 -7.10 -3.62 7.73
C GLN A 15 -5.60 -3.30 7.78
N SER A 16 -4.97 -3.30 6.61
CA SER A 16 -3.54 -2.97 6.46
C SER A 16 -3.30 -2.19 5.18
N THR A 17 -2.23 -1.40 5.19
CA THR A 17 -1.77 -0.69 3.99
C THR A 17 -0.28 -0.91 3.81
N ASN A 18 0.08 -1.40 2.63
CA ASN A 18 1.43 -1.80 2.31
C ASN A 18 1.83 -1.22 0.95
N TYR A 19 3.13 -1.06 0.73
CA TYR A 19 3.63 -0.78 -0.60
C TYR A 19 4.88 -1.56 -0.91
N GLU A 20 5.17 -1.64 -2.20
CA GLU A 20 6.34 -2.29 -2.72
C GLU A 20 6.92 -1.50 -3.89
N ILE A 21 8.25 -1.39 -3.91
CA ILE A 21 9.01 -0.85 -5.03
C ILE A 21 9.86 -2.00 -5.59
N ARG A 22 9.51 -2.51 -6.79
CA ARG A 22 10.21 -3.65 -7.40
C ARG A 22 11.23 -3.20 -8.44
N GLY A 23 12.50 -3.47 -8.17
CA GLY A 23 13.59 -3.36 -9.15
C GLY A 23 14.23 -1.97 -9.23
N VAL A 24 15.46 -1.93 -9.74
CA VAL A 24 16.32 -0.73 -9.76
C VAL A 24 15.67 0.43 -10.51
N GLN A 25 15.02 0.15 -11.64
CA GLN A 25 14.37 1.18 -12.47
C GLN A 25 13.18 1.82 -11.76
N ALA A 26 12.33 1.02 -11.10
CA ALA A 26 11.18 1.53 -10.35
C ALA A 26 11.64 2.36 -9.13
N THR A 27 12.70 1.95 -8.45
CA THR A 27 13.31 2.71 -7.36
C THR A 27 13.85 4.05 -7.84
N LEU A 28 14.56 4.08 -8.97
CA LEU A 28 15.12 5.31 -9.53
C LEU A 28 14.04 6.29 -10.02
N LEU A 29 12.97 5.78 -10.62
CA LEU A 29 11.85 6.59 -11.10
C LEU A 29 10.80 6.86 -9.99
N GLY A 30 10.96 6.26 -8.81
CA GLY A 30 10.10 6.46 -7.65
C GLY A 30 8.71 5.84 -7.78
N PHE A 31 8.49 4.88 -8.68
CA PHE A 31 7.20 4.20 -8.84
C PHE A 31 7.13 2.91 -8.03
N GLY A 32 5.94 2.56 -7.57
CA GLY A 32 5.70 1.27 -6.95
C GLY A 32 4.24 0.87 -6.95
N THR A 33 3.94 -0.22 -6.24
CA THR A 33 2.59 -0.76 -6.10
C THR A 33 2.15 -0.60 -4.65
N ILE A 34 0.91 -0.17 -4.45
CA ILE A 34 0.26 -0.15 -3.14
C ILE A 34 -0.69 -1.34 -3.06
N VAL A 35 -0.69 -2.03 -1.93
CA VAL A 35 -1.63 -3.10 -1.60
C VAL A 35 -2.36 -2.71 -0.33
N ILE A 36 -3.68 -2.55 -0.44
CA ILE A 36 -4.56 -2.29 0.69
C ILE A 36 -5.36 -3.56 0.94
N GLN A 37 -5.18 -4.15 2.12
CA GLN A 37 -5.99 -5.30 2.52
C GLN A 37 -7.25 -4.78 3.19
N THR A 38 -8.39 -5.25 2.70
CA THR A 38 -9.70 -4.89 3.27
C THR A 38 -10.45 -6.15 3.69
N TYR A 39 -11.51 -5.99 4.47
CA TYR A 39 -12.38 -7.14 4.80
C TYR A 39 -13.07 -7.76 3.57
N MET A 40 -13.13 -7.04 2.44
CA MET A 40 -13.78 -7.48 1.20
C MET A 40 -12.78 -8.09 0.21
N GLY A 41 -11.49 -8.10 0.53
CA GLY A 41 -10.39 -8.52 -0.34
C GLY A 41 -9.34 -7.44 -0.54
N ASP A 42 -8.38 -7.74 -1.41
CA ASP A 42 -7.21 -6.90 -1.65
C ASP A 42 -7.47 -5.88 -2.76
N MET A 43 -7.14 -4.63 -2.50
CA MET A 43 -7.08 -3.57 -3.51
C MET A 43 -5.62 -3.33 -3.87
N ILE A 44 -5.29 -3.51 -5.15
CA ILE A 44 -3.94 -3.34 -5.68
C ILE A 44 -3.91 -2.12 -6.61
N ILE A 45 -3.02 -1.18 -6.32
CA ILE A 45 -2.83 0.04 -7.11
C ILE A 45 -1.42 0.01 -7.68
N HIS A 46 -1.32 -0.18 -8.99
CA HIS A 46 -0.04 -0.22 -9.70
C HIS A 46 0.43 1.18 -10.09
N GLU A 47 1.73 1.30 -10.37
CA GLU A 47 2.37 2.50 -10.95
C GLU A 47 2.10 3.78 -10.14
N VAL A 48 2.04 3.66 -8.81
CA VAL A 48 1.88 4.80 -7.91
C VAL A 48 3.21 5.55 -7.86
N HIS A 49 3.16 6.83 -8.17
CA HIS A 49 4.31 7.72 -8.01
C HIS A 49 4.54 8.03 -6.53
N HIS A 50 5.74 7.73 -6.03
CA HIS A 50 6.15 7.86 -4.63
C HIS A 50 5.20 7.15 -3.64
N PRO A 51 5.08 5.82 -3.71
CA PRO A 51 4.08 5.07 -2.92
C PRO A 51 4.23 5.26 -1.40
N ALA A 52 5.47 5.44 -0.91
CA ALA A 52 5.75 5.72 0.49
C ALA A 52 5.04 7.00 1.00
N LYS A 53 4.99 8.05 0.18
CA LYS A 53 4.34 9.31 0.53
C LYS A 53 2.82 9.13 0.60
N VAL A 54 2.26 8.39 -0.36
CA VAL A 54 0.83 8.10 -0.42
C VAL A 54 0.38 7.25 0.78
N ILE A 55 1.12 6.18 1.10
CA ILE A 55 0.86 5.36 2.29
C ILE A 55 0.92 6.19 3.57
N ARG A 56 1.94 7.05 3.71
CA ARG A 56 2.04 7.93 4.88
C ARG A 56 0.81 8.84 5.03
N GLN A 57 0.29 9.36 3.92
CA GLN A 57 -0.93 10.17 3.92
C GLN A 57 -2.15 9.34 4.35
N ILE A 58 -2.30 8.13 3.80
CA ILE A 58 -3.39 7.21 4.17
C ILE A 58 -3.32 6.88 5.67
N SER A 59 -2.16 6.45 6.17
CA SER A 59 -1.97 6.14 7.60
C SER A 59 -2.28 7.34 8.50
N THR A 60 -1.88 8.55 8.09
CA THR A 60 -2.20 9.77 8.84
C THR A 60 -3.71 10.00 8.93
N ILE A 61 -4.42 9.88 7.80
CA ILE A 61 -5.89 10.01 7.77
C ILE A 61 -6.55 8.94 8.64
N LEU A 62 -6.10 7.68 8.56
CA LEU A 62 -6.66 6.59 9.38
C LEU A 62 -6.47 6.87 10.88
N ARG A 63 -5.28 7.31 11.28
CA ARG A 63 -4.99 7.68 12.68
C ARG A 63 -5.83 8.87 13.16
N GLU A 64 -6.00 9.89 12.34
CA GLU A 64 -6.86 11.04 12.64
C GLU A 64 -8.33 10.63 12.84
N GLN A 65 -8.79 9.58 12.15
CA GLN A 65 -10.13 9.01 12.31
C GLN A 65 -10.21 7.95 13.43
N GLY A 66 -9.14 7.73 14.19
CA GLY A 66 -9.09 6.72 15.26
C GLY A 66 -9.06 5.28 14.78
N ILE A 67 -8.73 5.06 13.50
CA ILE A 67 -8.62 3.73 12.89
C ILE A 67 -7.17 3.29 13.00
N VAL A 68 -6.95 2.17 13.70
CA VAL A 68 -5.65 1.52 13.79
C VAL A 68 -5.56 0.46 12.71
N ALA A 69 -4.98 0.84 11.56
CA ALA A 69 -4.57 -0.13 10.55
C ALA A 69 -3.17 -0.63 10.87
N GLU A 70 -2.88 -1.87 10.49
CA GLU A 70 -1.55 -2.43 10.57
C GLU A 70 -0.71 -1.81 9.44
N ASP A 71 0.21 -0.92 9.84
CA ASP A 71 1.16 -0.29 8.93
C ASP A 71 2.43 -1.15 8.89
N LEU A 72 2.66 -1.90 7.81
CA LEU A 72 4.01 -2.44 7.59
C LEU A 72 4.87 -1.33 7.01
N THR A 73 5.86 -0.91 7.77
CA THR A 73 6.91 -0.04 7.25
C THR A 73 7.68 -0.80 6.15
N PRO A 74 8.25 -0.11 5.15
CA PRO A 74 9.10 -0.75 4.13
C PRO A 74 10.19 -1.64 4.75
N ASP A 75 10.72 -1.26 5.92
CA ASP A 75 11.74 -2.02 6.64
C ASP A 75 11.21 -3.38 7.13
N GLU A 76 9.94 -3.45 7.56
CA GLU A 76 9.28 -4.70 7.96
C GLU A 76 8.85 -5.53 6.75
N ALA A 77 8.38 -4.90 5.67
CA ALA A 77 7.98 -5.59 4.46
C ALA A 77 9.17 -6.29 3.75
N ASP A 78 10.35 -5.66 3.76
CA ASP A 78 11.57 -6.25 3.21
C ASP A 78 12.13 -7.38 4.09
N VAL A 79 11.95 -7.30 5.41
CA VAL A 79 12.31 -8.38 6.35
C VAL A 79 11.36 -9.58 6.19
N ILE A 80 10.05 -9.35 6.12
CA ILE A 80 9.05 -10.41 5.97
C ILE A 80 9.25 -11.17 4.65
N LYS A 81 9.59 -10.48 3.56
CA LYS A 81 9.90 -11.14 2.28
C LYS A 81 11.16 -12.00 2.32
N LYS A 82 12.20 -11.59 3.04
CA LYS A 82 13.40 -12.41 3.23
C LYS A 82 13.08 -13.69 4.00
N ILE A 83 12.25 -13.59 5.04
CA ILE A 83 11.82 -14.75 5.84
C ILE A 83 10.96 -15.71 4.98
N GLN A 84 10.08 -15.19 4.12
CA GLN A 84 9.22 -16.03 3.27
C GLN A 84 9.91 -16.62 2.03
N GLN A 85 11.14 -16.19 1.70
CA GLN A 85 11.92 -16.73 0.57
C GLN A 85 12.95 -17.80 0.99
N GLU A 86 13.06 -18.09 2.29
CA GLU A 86 13.98 -19.11 2.85
C GLU A 86 13.28 -20.44 3.23
N GLU A 87 11.97 -20.59 2.99
CA GLU A 87 11.25 -21.88 3.06
C GLU A 87 10.79 -22.38 1.68
#